data_AF-A0A6I3MX73-F1
#
_entry.id   AF-A0A6I3MX73-F1
#
_cell.length_a   1.000
_cell.length_b   1.000
_cell.length_c   1.000
_cell.angle_alpha   90.00
_cell.angle_beta   90.00
_cell.angle_gamma   90.00
#
_symmetry.space_group_name_H-M   'P 1'
#
loop_
_entity.id
_entity.type
_entity.pdbx_description
1 polymer ?
#
loop_
_entity_poly.entity_id
_entity_poly.type
_entity_poly.pdbx_seq_one_letter_code
_entity_poly.pdbx_strand_id
1 'polypeptide(L)'
;MKISKNPNYIKASNLIFIATILGIINFFLSPDILKSKTALIISVVTILLILAIGVVIRLGISWIKYILLVLIIIGFNSLPKYIKEELSIHPLNAIITILQSILQIYATLLLILNRSKK
;
A
#
# COMPACT_ATOMS: atom_id res chain seq x y z
N MET A 1 19.20 0.42 -14.62
CA MET A 1 17.76 0.80 -14.54
C MET A 1 17.64 2.32 -14.58
N LYS A 2 16.73 2.87 -15.39
CA LYS A 2 16.54 4.33 -15.51
C LYS A 2 15.43 4.78 -14.58
N ILE A 3 15.73 5.68 -13.65
CA ILE A 3 14.72 6.25 -12.73
C ILE A 3 13.75 7.13 -13.53
N SER A 4 12.46 7.07 -13.20
CA SER A 4 11.45 7.90 -13.85
C SER A 4 11.68 9.38 -13.55
N LYS A 5 11.70 10.21 -14.60
CA LYS A 5 11.68 11.68 -14.48
C LYS A 5 10.26 12.25 -14.40
N ASN A 6 9.23 11.40 -14.51
CA ASN A 6 7.86 11.86 -14.50
C ASN A 6 7.41 12.15 -13.05
N PRO A 7 6.93 13.38 -12.77
CA PRO A 7 6.59 13.80 -11.41
C PRO A 7 5.46 12.96 -10.79
N ASN A 8 4.54 12.41 -11.60
CA ASN A 8 3.45 11.57 -11.10
C ASN A 8 3.96 10.22 -10.59
N TYR A 9 4.92 9.60 -11.28
CA TYR A 9 5.56 8.37 -10.79
C TYR A 9 6.38 8.63 -9.53
N ILE A 10 7.08 9.77 -9.45
CA ILE A 10 7.85 10.13 -8.25
C ILE A 10 6.91 10.29 -7.05
N LYS A 11 5.84 11.07 -7.21
CA LYS A 11 4.83 11.29 -6.17
C LYS A 11 4.12 9.98 -5.78
N ALA A 12 3.67 9.20 -6.74
CA ALA A 12 3.01 7.90 -6.48
C ALA A 12 3.92 6.94 -5.71
N SER A 13 5.20 6.82 -6.09
CA SER A 13 6.17 6.00 -5.38
C SER A 13 6.40 6.48 -3.94
N ASN A 14 6.49 7.80 -3.72
CA ASN A 14 6.63 8.35 -2.36
C ASN A 14 5.40 8.02 -1.50
N LEU A 15 4.19 8.12 -2.05
CA LEU A 15 2.96 7.76 -1.33
C LEU A 15 2.95 6.27 -0.95
N ILE A 16 3.39 5.38 -1.84
CA ILE A 16 3.52 3.95 -1.53
C ILE A 16 4.59 3.68 -0.47
N PHE A 17 5.71 4.40 -0.48
CA PHE A 17 6.72 4.26 0.59
C PHE A 17 6.19 4.74 1.94
N ILE A 18 5.47 5.86 1.99
CA ILE A 18 4.81 6.32 3.22
C ILE A 18 3.78 5.28 3.69
N ALA A 19 2.97 4.75 2.77
CA ALA A 19 2.03 3.67 3.08
C ALA A 19 2.72 2.40 3.61
N THR A 20 3.91 2.08 3.09
CA THR A 20 4.73 0.96 3.56
C THR A 20 5.24 1.19 4.98
N ILE A 21 5.73 2.40 5.28
CA ILE A 21 6.18 2.79 6.62
C ILE A 21 5.02 2.70 7.62
N LEU A 22 3.84 3.19 7.23
CA LEU A 22 2.62 3.03 8.03
C LEU A 22 2.29 1.56 8.27
N GLY A 23 2.41 0.69 7.25
CA GLY A 23 2.22 -0.75 7.40
C GLY A 23 3.23 -1.40 8.36
N ILE A 24 4.47 -0.94 8.36
CA ILE A 24 5.50 -1.39 9.32
C ILE A 24 5.13 -0.95 10.74
N ILE A 25 4.71 0.31 10.93
CA ILE A 25 4.24 0.80 12.24
C ILE A 25 3.05 -0.03 12.70
N ASN A 26 2.08 -0.29 11.82
CA ASN A 26 0.90 -1.09 12.12
C ASN A 26 1.28 -2.52 12.56
N PHE A 27 2.24 -3.14 11.87
CA PHE A 27 2.77 -4.46 12.22
C PHE A 27 3.33 -4.52 13.65
N PHE A 28 4.11 -3.52 14.06
CA PHE A 28 4.64 -3.45 15.42
C PHE A 28 3.59 -3.13 16.48
N LEU A 29 2.49 -2.47 16.09
CA LEU A 29 1.36 -2.19 16.97
C LEU A 29 0.37 -3.37 17.10
N SER A 30 0.55 -4.45 16.33
CA SER A 30 -0.33 -5.63 16.33
C SER A 30 0.32 -6.83 17.05
N PRO A 31 0.21 -6.95 18.38
CA PRO A 31 0.88 -8.01 19.14
C PRO A 31 0.43 -9.43 18.76
N ASP A 32 -0.78 -9.59 18.23
CA ASP A 32 -1.31 -10.90 17.85
C ASP A 32 -0.68 -11.45 16.56
N ILE A 33 -0.23 -10.56 15.67
CA ILE A 33 0.55 -10.94 14.49
C ILE A 33 1.90 -11.52 14.90
N LEU A 34 2.52 -10.96 15.95
CA LEU A 34 3.83 -11.40 16.45
C LEU A 34 3.77 -12.77 17.13
N LYS A 35 2.60 -13.17 17.65
CA LYS A 35 2.39 -14.48 18.30
C LYS A 35 2.16 -15.62 17.31
N SER A 36 1.70 -15.32 16.10
CA SER A 36 1.39 -16.32 15.07
C SER A 36 2.45 -16.34 13.98
N LYS A 37 3.18 -17.46 13.85
CA LYS A 37 4.21 -17.63 12.82
C LYS A 37 3.67 -17.40 11.40
N THR A 38 2.46 -17.88 11.13
CA THR A 38 1.81 -17.72 9.83
C THR A 38 1.43 -16.26 9.58
N ALA A 39 0.85 -15.57 10.57
CA ALA A 39 0.49 -14.16 10.45
C ALA A 39 1.73 -13.29 10.24
N LEU A 40 2.80 -13.55 11.00
CA LEU A 40 4.08 -12.87 10.88
C LEU A 40 4.64 -12.99 9.45
N ILE A 41 4.71 -14.21 8.89
CA ILE A 41 5.21 -14.43 7.54
C ILE A 41 4.35 -13.68 6.50
N ILE A 42 3.03 -13.77 6.62
CA ILE A 42 2.11 -13.07 5.70
C ILE A 42 2.33 -11.56 5.76
N SER A 43 2.44 -10.98 6.96
CA SER A 43 2.67 -9.55 7.14
C SER A 43 4.01 -9.10 6.56
N VAL A 44 5.09 -9.84 6.81
CA VAL A 44 6.42 -9.51 6.26
C VAL A 44 6.42 -9.57 4.73
N VAL A 45 5.85 -10.64 4.15
CA VAL A 45 5.73 -10.78 2.69
C VAL A 45 4.89 -9.65 2.11
N THR A 46 3.81 -9.25 2.77
CA THR A 46 2.95 -8.15 2.32
C THR A 46 3.68 -6.81 2.35
N ILE A 47 4.44 -6.52 3.41
CA ILE A 47 5.26 -5.29 3.51
C ILE A 47 6.30 -5.26 2.38
N LEU A 48 7.00 -6.37 2.16
CA LEU A 48 7.99 -6.48 1.08
C LEU A 48 7.36 -6.31 -0.30
N LEU A 49 6.17 -6.87 -0.52
CA LEU A 49 5.43 -6.72 -1.77
C LEU A 49 5.08 -5.24 -2.04
N ILE A 50 4.54 -4.53 -1.05
CA ILE A 50 4.18 -3.11 -1.20
C ILE A 50 5.44 -2.26 -1.43
N LEU A 51 6.53 -2.56 -0.71
CA LEU A 51 7.82 -1.90 -0.92
C LEU A 51 8.33 -2.10 -2.35
N ALA A 52 8.29 -3.34 -2.85
CA ALA A 52 8.70 -3.67 -4.21
C ALA A 52 7.84 -2.93 -5.25
N ILE A 53 6.52 -2.82 -5.03
CA ILE A 53 5.62 -2.01 -5.87
C ILE A 53 6.08 -0.54 -5.89
N GLY A 54 6.42 0.04 -4.73
CA GLY A 54 6.93 1.40 -4.63
C GLY A 54 8.20 1.62 -5.46
N VAL A 55 9.10 0.64 -5.47
CA VAL A 55 10.32 0.64 -6.30
C VAL A 55 9.97 0.53 -7.79
N VAL A 56 9.09 -0.39 -8.17
CA VAL A 56 8.63 -0.56 -9.56
C VAL A 56 7.99 0.71 -10.11
N ILE A 57 7.21 1.42 -9.29
CA ILE A 57 6.66 2.74 -9.66
C ILE A 57 7.81 3.74 -9.88
N ARG A 58 8.81 3.80 -9.00
CA ARG A 58 9.95 4.75 -9.15
C ARG A 58 10.70 4.55 -10.46
N LEU A 59 10.72 3.32 -10.96
CA LEU A 59 11.36 2.95 -12.22
C LEU A 59 10.53 3.32 -13.46
N GLY A 60 9.31 3.83 -13.29
CA GLY A 60 8.49 4.33 -14.39
C GLY A 60 7.79 3.24 -15.19
N ILE A 61 7.65 2.03 -14.63
CA ILE A 61 7.01 0.90 -15.30
C ILE A 61 5.52 1.16 -15.44
N SER A 62 5.01 1.29 -16.67
CA SER A 62 3.66 1.79 -16.94
C SER A 62 2.52 0.85 -16.63
N TRP A 63 2.77 -0.46 -16.65
CA TRP A 63 1.75 -1.48 -16.39
C TRP A 63 1.46 -1.66 -14.88
N ILE A 64 2.31 -1.12 -13.98
CA ILE A 64 2.16 -1.26 -12.52
C ILE A 64 0.83 -0.70 -12.00
N LYS A 65 0.25 0.28 -12.70
CA LYS A 65 -1.07 0.85 -12.37
C LYS A 65 -2.19 -0.20 -12.39
N TYR A 66 -2.07 -1.24 -13.23
CA TYR A 66 -3.05 -2.31 -13.30
C TYR A 66 -2.91 -3.28 -12.12
N ILE A 67 -1.68 -3.60 -11.69
CA ILE A 67 -1.48 -4.38 -10.44
C ILE A 67 -2.12 -3.63 -9.27
N LEU A 68 -1.77 -2.35 -9.10
CA LEU A 68 -2.29 -1.53 -8.00
C LEU A 68 -3.82 -1.47 -8.00
N LEU A 69 -4.43 -1.33 -9.17
CA LEU A 69 -5.89 -1.35 -9.31
C LEU A 69 -6.48 -2.68 -8.81
N VAL A 70 -5.92 -3.81 -9.24
CA VAL A 70 -6.38 -5.15 -8.82
C VAL A 70 -6.22 -5.32 -7.30
N LEU A 71 -5.08 -4.93 -6.74
CA LEU A 71 -4.84 -5.01 -5.29
C LEU A 71 -5.81 -4.14 -4.50
N ILE A 72 -6.13 -2.94 -4.99
CA ILE A 72 -7.14 -2.07 -4.36
C ILE A 72 -8.53 -2.72 -4.41
N ILE A 73 -8.94 -3.28 -5.55
CA ILE A 73 -10.25 -3.92 -5.67
C ILE A 73 -10.37 -5.10 -4.68
N ILE A 74 -9.34 -5.94 -4.61
CA ILE A 74 -9.30 -7.08 -3.67
C ILE A 74 -9.34 -6.57 -2.23
N GLY A 75 -8.49 -5.60 -1.88
CA GLY A 75 -8.40 -5.05 -0.54
C GLY A 75 -9.68 -4.35 -0.09
N PHE A 76 -10.31 -3.59 -0.98
CA PHE A 76 -11.52 -2.81 -0.69
C PHE A 76 -12.72 -3.68 -0.35
N ASN A 77 -12.83 -4.88 -0.91
CA ASN A 77 -13.91 -5.82 -0.55
C ASN A 77 -13.79 -6.33 0.89
N SER A 78 -12.56 -6.51 1.39
CA SER A 78 -12.30 -6.95 2.76
C SER A 78 -12.24 -5.80 3.78
N LEU A 79 -11.97 -4.57 3.33
CA LEU A 79 -11.64 -3.43 4.17
C LEU A 79 -12.75 -3.02 5.17
N PRO A 80 -14.04 -2.90 4.78
CA PRO A 80 -15.07 -2.38 5.68
C PRO A 80 -15.32 -3.27 6.89
N LYS A 81 -15.32 -4.60 6.67
CA LYS A 81 -15.49 -5.57 7.75
C LYS A 81 -14.30 -5.51 8.70
N TYR A 82 -13.08 -5.50 8.15
CA TYR A 82 -11.84 -5.42 8.91
C TYR A 82 -11.76 -4.14 9.74
N ILE A 83 -12.04 -2.97 9.15
CA ILE A 83 -12.02 -1.69 9.87
C ILE A 83 -13.03 -1.67 11.01
N LYS A 84 -14.25 -2.18 10.81
CA LYS A 84 -15.27 -2.17 11.86
C LYS A 84 -14.84 -2.97 13.09
N GLU A 85 -14.20 -4.12 12.86
CA GLU A 85 -13.67 -4.97 13.91
C GLU A 85 -12.45 -4.31 14.59
N GLU A 86 -11.47 -3.90 13.79
CA GLU A 86 -10.22 -3.30 14.29
C GLU A 86 -10.46 -1.98 15.04
N LEU A 87 -11.44 -1.17 14.65
CA LEU A 87 -11.76 0.08 15.36
C LEU A 87 -12.27 -0.16 16.79
N SER A 88 -12.84 -1.34 17.05
CA SER A 88 -13.36 -1.73 18.37
C SER A 88 -12.26 -2.26 19.29
N ILE A 89 -11.22 -2.88 18.72
CA ILE A 89 -10.17 -3.58 19.47
C ILE A 89 -8.88 -2.75 19.52
N HIS A 90 -8.46 -2.23 18.38
CA HIS A 90 -7.21 -1.49 18.16
C HIS A 90 -7.47 -0.25 17.28
N PRO A 91 -8.06 0.82 17.83
CA PRO A 91 -8.50 1.97 17.05
C PRO A 91 -7.36 2.68 16.30
N LEU A 92 -6.15 2.68 16.85
CA LEU A 92 -4.97 3.24 16.17
C LEU A 92 -4.62 2.46 14.90
N ASN A 93 -4.64 1.14 14.95
CA ASN A 93 -4.34 0.25 13.80
C ASN A 93 -5.38 0.43 12.69
N ALA A 94 -6.65 0.60 13.06
CA ALA A 94 -7.73 0.92 12.12
C ALA A 94 -7.48 2.25 11.39
N ILE A 95 -7.13 3.31 12.13
CA ILE A 95 -6.82 4.64 11.55
C ILE A 95 -5.61 4.55 10.60
N ILE A 96 -4.55 3.85 11.01
CA ILE A 96 -3.35 3.65 10.17
C ILE A 96 -3.73 2.92 8.88
N THR A 97 -4.57 1.88 8.96
CA THR A 97 -5.04 1.11 7.81
C THR A 97 -5.87 1.95 6.85
N ILE A 98 -6.72 2.85 7.36
CA ILE A 98 -7.49 3.81 6.54
C ILE A 98 -6.53 4.77 5.82
N LEU A 99 -5.58 5.37 6.53
CA LEU A 99 -4.58 6.26 5.94
C LEU A 99 -3.76 5.55 4.86
N GLN A 100 -3.32 4.32 5.14
CA GLN A 100 -2.59 3.49 4.18
C GLN A 100 -3.42 3.25 2.91
N SER A 101 -4.72 2.97 3.05
CA SER A 101 -5.63 2.77 1.92
C SER A 101 -5.81 4.03 1.08
N ILE A 102 -5.98 5.20 1.73
CA ILE A 102 -6.08 6.50 1.05
C ILE A 102 -4.81 6.78 0.24
N LEU A 103 -3.63 6.55 0.82
CA LEU A 103 -2.35 6.76 0.14
C LEU A 103 -2.18 5.85 -1.08
N GLN A 104 -2.56 4.57 -0.97
CA GLN A 104 -2.48 3.62 -2.10
C GLN A 104 -3.46 3.97 -3.22
N ILE A 105 -4.69 4.37 -2.88
CA ILE A 105 -5.68 4.84 -3.87
C ILE A 105 -5.15 6.09 -4.57
N TYR A 106 -4.64 7.07 -3.82
CA TYR A 106 -4.14 8.30 -4.41
C TYR A 106 -2.90 8.07 -5.30
N ALA A 107 -1.98 7.19 -4.88
CA ALA A 107 -0.85 6.76 -5.72
C ALA A 107 -1.34 6.15 -7.05
N THR A 108 -2.38 5.33 -7.00
CA THR A 108 -2.96 4.68 -8.20
C THR A 108 -3.62 5.70 -9.12
N LEU A 109 -4.37 6.66 -8.57
CA LEU A 109 -4.96 7.76 -9.33
C LEU A 109 -3.90 8.59 -10.06
N LEU A 110 -2.78 8.91 -9.41
CA LEU A 110 -1.67 9.62 -10.05
C LEU A 110 -1.09 8.86 -11.25
N LEU A 111 -1.03 7.53 -11.18
CA LEU A 111 -0.53 6.69 -12.27
C LEU A 111 -1.52 6.55 -13.43
N ILE A 112 -2.83 6.58 -13.14
CA ILE A 112 -3.89 6.53 -14.17
C ILE A 112 -4.03 7.89 -14.85
N LEU A 113 -4.07 8.98 -14.08
CA LEU A 113 -4.22 10.35 -14.57
C LEU A 113 -2.99 10.85 -15.33
N ASN A 114 -1.85 10.18 -15.18
CA ASN A 114 -0.70 10.41 -16.01
C ASN A 114 -1.01 10.01 -17.46
N ARG A 115 -1.63 10.94 -18.20
CA ARG A 115 -1.81 10.83 -19.65
C ARG A 115 -0.42 10.73 -20.25
N SER A 116 -0.07 9.52 -20.68
CA SER A 116 0.98 9.31 -21.67
C SER A 116 0.63 10.22 -22.84
N LYS A 117 1.30 11.36 -22.97
CA LYS A 117 1.48 11.97 -24.28
C LYS A 117 2.28 10.92 -25.05
N LYS A 118 1.57 10.06 -25.78
CA LYS A 118 2.17 9.28 -26.86
C LYS A 118 2.75 10.26 -27.86
#